data_AF-A0A0A1WLR2-F1
#
_entry.id   AF-A0A0A1WLR2-F1
#
_cell.length_a   1.000
_cell.length_b   1.000
_cell.length_c   1.000
_cell.angle_alpha   90.00
_cell.angle_beta   90.00
_cell.angle_gamma   90.00
#
_symmetry.space_group_name_H-M   'P 1'
#
loop_
_entity.id
_entity.type
_entity.pdbx_description
1 polymer ?
#
loop_
_entity_poly.entity_id
_entity_poly.type
_entity_poly.pdbx_seq_one_letter_code
_entity_poly.pdbx_strand_id
1 'polypeptide(L)'
;MAVDGQRFMTKTQHYRKVTKPLLERKRRARMNLYLDELKDLIVDTMEAQGEHIAKLEKADILELTVNYLRTHKHEIVASVAQHQSVGDPAGRGINVEKFRAGYTQAAYEVSRVFATVPGLDAKFGTKLMKHLGYQLKDLQQPAAMPMTPANEEALNLEVVKRASSASPTASVSADENMRRAYQQQQLQMYENLQRLHEDEQHGECLWRPW
;
A
#
# COMPACT_ATOMS: atom_id res chain seq x y z
N MET A 1 -11.31 52.90 31.09
CA MET A 1 -10.66 53.10 29.77
C MET A 1 -11.11 51.97 28.87
N ALA A 2 -12.14 52.22 28.06
CA ALA A 2 -12.75 51.20 27.22
C ALA A 2 -11.85 50.88 26.02
N VAL A 3 -11.53 49.60 25.87
CA VAL A 3 -10.83 48.99 24.75
C VAL A 3 -11.79 48.97 23.56
N ASP A 4 -11.82 50.03 22.76
CA ASP A 4 -12.70 50.11 21.57
C ASP A 4 -11.92 50.51 20.30
N GLY A 5 -10.79 49.83 20.08
CA GLY A 5 -10.04 49.91 18.81
C GLY A 5 -10.50 48.91 17.75
N GLN A 6 -11.40 47.97 18.08
CA GLN A 6 -11.67 46.80 17.24
C GLN A 6 -12.84 46.97 16.25
N ARG A 7 -13.41 48.17 16.11
CA ARG A 7 -14.67 48.39 15.37
C ARG A 7 -14.59 48.96 13.94
N PHE A 8 -13.42 49.09 13.32
CA PHE A 8 -13.33 49.72 11.99
C PHE A 8 -12.53 48.98 10.92
N MET A 9 -12.14 47.71 11.11
CA MET A 9 -11.49 46.96 10.03
C MET A 9 -12.54 46.27 9.18
N THR A 10 -12.58 46.59 7.88
CA THR A 10 -13.43 45.87 6.93
C THR A 10 -12.98 44.41 6.83
N LYS A 11 -13.89 43.50 6.44
CA LYS A 11 -13.57 42.08 6.27
C LYS A 11 -12.31 41.87 5.41
N THR A 12 -12.16 42.64 4.34
CA THR A 12 -10.97 42.63 3.47
C THR A 12 -9.70 43.09 4.18
N GLN A 13 -9.77 44.14 5.00
CA GLN A 13 -8.62 44.62 5.77
C GLN A 13 -8.21 43.63 6.86
N HIS A 14 -9.19 43.03 7.55
CA HIS A 14 -8.94 41.96 8.52
C HIS A 14 -8.26 40.75 7.85
N TYR A 15 -8.75 40.34 6.68
CA TYR A 15 -8.14 39.26 5.92
C TYR A 15 -6.68 39.56 5.55
N ARG A 16 -6.39 40.74 4.98
CA ARG A 16 -5.03 41.10 4.55
C ARG A 16 -4.05 41.28 5.70
N LYS A 17 -4.50 41.82 6.84
CA LYS A 17 -3.62 42.19 7.96
C LYS A 17 -3.51 41.11 9.04
N VAL A 18 -4.50 40.23 9.17
CA VAL A 18 -4.55 39.24 10.26
C VAL A 18 -4.65 37.83 9.71
N THR A 19 -5.69 37.53 8.93
CA THR A 19 -5.95 36.15 8.48
C THR A 19 -4.87 35.64 7.53
N LYS A 20 -4.50 36.42 6.51
CA LYS A 20 -3.48 36.03 5.52
C LYS A 20 -2.09 35.80 6.16
N PRO A 21 -1.56 36.70 7.02
CA PRO A 21 -0.32 36.43 7.75
C PRO A 21 -0.39 35.21 8.67
N LEU A 22 -1.54 34.96 9.30
CA LEU A 22 -1.73 33.78 10.14
C LEU A 22 -1.71 32.48 9.34
N LEU A 23 -2.43 32.44 8.20
CA LEU A 23 -2.45 31.30 7.29
C LEU A 23 -1.06 31.02 6.70
N GLU A 24 -0.32 32.08 6.34
CA GLU A 24 1.06 31.99 5.89
C GLU A 24 1.97 31.35 6.95
N ARG A 25 1.86 31.80 8.21
CA ARG A 25 2.62 31.21 9.33
C ARG A 25 2.28 29.73 9.51
N LYS A 26 1.00 29.37 9.43
CA LYS A 26 0.55 27.97 9.50
C LYS A 26 1.10 27.15 8.33
N ARG A 27 1.10 27.67 7.09
CA ARG A 27 1.69 26.98 5.93
C ARG A 27 3.18 26.77 6.13
N ARG A 28 3.92 27.81 6.55
CA ARG A 28 5.37 27.71 6.80
C ARG A 28 5.70 26.71 7.90
N ALA A 29 4.91 26.66 8.97
CA ALA A 29 5.08 25.65 10.02
C ALA A 29 4.91 24.23 9.47
N ARG A 30 3.86 23.98 8.66
CA ARG A 30 3.68 22.67 8.00
C ARG A 30 4.82 22.33 7.05
N MET A 31 5.29 23.29 6.27
CA MET A 31 6.40 23.07 5.34
C MET A 31 7.70 22.73 6.07
N ASN A 32 7.99 23.41 7.18
CA ASN A 32 9.16 23.08 8.00
C ASN A 32 9.02 21.68 8.63
N LEU A 33 7.83 21.31 9.12
CA LEU A 33 7.57 19.97 9.64
C LEU A 33 7.94 18.88 8.61
N TYR A 34 7.46 19.02 7.36
CA TYR A 34 7.80 18.04 6.33
C TYR A 34 9.27 18.06 5.91
N LEU A 35 9.96 19.21 6.00
CA LEU A 35 11.40 19.26 5.76
C LEU A 35 12.19 18.58 6.87
N ASP A 36 11.74 18.68 8.11
CA ASP A 36 12.35 18.01 9.26
C ASP A 36 12.13 16.48 9.17
N GLU A 37 10.91 16.04 8.84
CA GLU A 37 10.62 14.63 8.57
C GLU A 37 11.47 14.06 7.42
N LEU A 38 11.62 14.84 6.33
CA LEU A 38 12.49 14.44 5.21
C LEU A 38 13.96 14.35 5.62
N LYS A 39 14.43 15.28 6.45
CA LYS A 39 15.79 15.26 6.97
C LYS A 39 16.04 13.99 7.77
N ASP A 40 15.14 13.62 8.66
CA ASP A 40 15.27 12.43 9.51
C ASP A 40 15.34 11.16 8.64
N LEU A 41 14.47 11.03 7.63
CA LEU A 41 14.51 9.92 6.67
C LEU A 41 15.84 9.85 5.89
N ILE A 42 16.39 10.99 5.48
CA ILE A 42 17.70 11.04 4.80
C ILE A 42 18.80 10.59 5.76
N VAL A 43 18.82 11.09 6.99
CA VAL A 43 19.82 10.70 7.99
C VAL A 43 19.75 9.20 8.25
N ASP A 44 18.56 8.64 8.49
CA ASP A 44 18.38 7.21 8.73
C ASP A 44 18.90 6.35 7.57
N THR A 45 18.62 6.76 6.32
CA THR A 45 19.06 6.03 5.12
C THR A 45 20.57 6.15 4.88
N MET A 46 21.17 7.29 5.17
CA MET A 46 22.62 7.51 5.06
C MET A 46 23.39 6.78 6.16
N GLU A 47 22.88 6.78 7.39
CA GLU A 47 23.47 6.05 8.51
C GLU A 47 23.47 4.54 8.23
N ALA A 48 22.41 4.00 7.62
CA ALA A 48 22.36 2.61 7.16
C ALA A 48 23.42 2.28 6.09
N GLN A 49 23.86 3.29 5.32
CA GLN A 49 24.94 3.19 4.34
C GLN A 49 26.34 3.47 4.94
N GLY A 50 26.41 3.80 6.24
CA GLY A 50 27.65 4.09 6.96
C GLY A 50 28.14 5.53 6.84
N GLU A 51 27.30 6.44 6.35
CA GLU A 51 27.60 7.87 6.22
C GLU A 51 26.81 8.68 7.25
N HIS A 52 27.48 9.52 8.05
CA HIS A 52 26.83 10.28 9.12
C HIS A 52 26.75 11.77 8.77
N ILE A 53 25.53 12.28 8.57
CA ILE A 53 25.29 13.66 8.16
C ILE A 53 24.56 14.42 9.28
N ALA A 54 25.32 15.16 10.09
CA ALA A 54 24.77 15.90 11.23
C ALA A 54 24.05 17.21 10.85
N LYS A 55 24.29 17.74 9.65
CA LYS A 55 23.79 19.05 9.22
C LYS A 55 23.43 19.02 7.74
N LEU A 56 22.17 19.36 7.45
CA LEU A 56 21.64 19.48 6.10
C LEU A 56 21.00 20.86 5.96
N GLU A 57 21.34 21.60 4.90
CA GLU A 57 20.63 22.80 4.54
C GLU A 57 19.33 22.47 3.80
N LYS A 58 18.42 23.45 3.68
CA LYS A 58 17.13 23.22 3.00
C LYS A 58 17.29 22.84 1.53
N ALA A 59 18.32 23.37 0.86
CA ALA A 59 18.63 23.00 -0.51
C ALA A 59 19.10 21.54 -0.59
N ASP A 60 20.03 21.15 0.31
CA ASP A 60 20.56 19.79 0.38
C ASP A 60 19.47 18.74 0.67
N ILE A 61 18.56 19.02 1.62
CA ILE A 61 17.42 18.12 1.92
C ILE A 61 16.64 17.83 0.63
N LEU A 62 16.33 18.86 -0.14
CA LEU A 62 15.56 18.73 -1.38
C LEU A 62 16.37 18.05 -2.48
N GLU A 63 17.65 18.38 -2.62
CA GLU A 63 18.54 17.79 -3.63
C GLU A 63 18.75 16.29 -3.38
N LEU A 64 19.12 15.90 -2.16
CA LEU A 64 19.32 14.51 -1.76
C LEU A 64 18.03 13.71 -1.95
N THR A 65 16.89 14.25 -1.54
CA THR A 65 15.59 13.58 -1.73
C THR A 65 15.28 13.36 -3.22
N VAL A 66 15.49 14.38 -4.06
CA VAL A 66 15.21 14.26 -5.50
C VAL A 66 16.16 13.25 -6.15
N ASN A 67 17.44 13.26 -5.78
CA ASN A 67 18.40 12.29 -6.29
C ASN A 67 18.02 10.86 -5.85
N TYR A 68 17.68 10.68 -4.57
CA TYR A 68 17.19 9.41 -4.04
C TYR A 68 15.97 8.90 -4.82
N LEU A 69 14.96 9.73 -5.05
CA LEU A 69 13.76 9.34 -5.79
C LEU A 69 14.06 9.00 -7.26
N ARG A 70 15.01 9.69 -7.90
CA ARG A 70 15.45 9.35 -9.26
C ARG A 70 16.11 7.98 -9.29
N THR A 71 17.11 7.77 -8.44
CA THR A 71 17.83 6.49 -8.33
C THR A 71 16.86 5.36 -8.01
N HIS A 72 15.98 5.54 -7.02
CA HIS A 72 15.00 4.53 -6.65
C HIS A 72 13.99 4.24 -7.77
N LYS A 73 13.55 5.25 -8.54
CA LYS A 73 12.71 5.03 -9.72
C LYS A 73 13.45 4.22 -10.78
N HIS A 74 14.73 4.50 -11.01
CA HIS A 74 15.57 3.74 -11.94
C HIS A 74 15.75 2.29 -11.48
N GLU A 75 15.96 2.05 -10.18
CA GLU A 75 16.05 0.70 -9.58
C GLU A 75 14.73 -0.07 -9.70
N ILE A 76 13.59 0.59 -9.45
CA ILE A 76 12.27 -0.03 -9.63
C ILE A 76 12.05 -0.37 -11.11
N VAL A 77 12.33 0.56 -12.04
CA VAL A 77 12.15 0.30 -13.47
C VAL A 77 13.13 -0.77 -13.96
N ALA A 78 14.38 -0.78 -13.50
CA ALA A 78 15.36 -1.79 -13.85
C ALA A 78 15.00 -3.17 -13.28
N SER A 79 14.55 -3.25 -12.03
CA SER A 79 14.07 -4.51 -11.44
C SER A 79 12.80 -5.00 -12.14
N VAL A 80 11.90 -4.11 -12.55
CA VAL A 80 10.73 -4.46 -13.36
C VAL A 80 11.12 -4.91 -14.77
N ALA A 81 12.09 -4.24 -15.42
CA ALA A 81 12.57 -4.59 -16.75
C ALA A 81 13.37 -5.89 -16.78
N GLN A 82 14.18 -6.18 -15.75
CA GLN A 82 14.87 -7.47 -15.60
C GLN A 82 13.89 -8.64 -15.39
N HIS A 83 12.71 -8.38 -14.83
CA HIS A 83 11.64 -9.38 -14.74
C HIS A 83 10.71 -9.39 -15.96
N GLN A 84 10.88 -8.49 -16.94
CA GLN A 84 10.09 -8.43 -18.19
C GLN A 84 10.84 -8.95 -19.42
N SER A 85 12.10 -9.37 -19.31
CA SER A 85 12.88 -9.85 -20.45
C SER A 85 12.60 -11.31 -20.85
N VAL A 86 11.40 -11.85 -20.56
CA VAL A 86 10.88 -13.07 -21.19
C VAL A 86 9.38 -12.89 -21.47
N GLY A 87 9.08 -12.23 -22.60
CA GLY A 87 7.88 -12.35 -23.44
C GLY A 87 6.48 -12.31 -22.81
N ASP A 88 5.83 -11.14 -22.82
CA ASP A 88 4.54 -10.88 -23.53
C ASP A 88 3.99 -9.47 -23.18
N PRO A 89 3.49 -8.67 -24.15
CA PRO A 89 3.02 -7.29 -23.92
C PRO A 89 1.56 -7.19 -23.45
N ALA A 90 0.97 -8.26 -22.92
CA ALA A 90 -0.44 -8.29 -22.51
C ALA A 90 -0.61 -8.40 -20.98
N GLY A 91 -0.23 -7.34 -20.27
CA GLY A 91 -0.96 -6.71 -19.15
C GLY A 91 -1.71 -7.50 -18.05
N ARG A 92 -1.55 -8.82 -17.88
CA ARG A 92 -2.24 -9.58 -16.81
C ARG A 92 -1.56 -10.89 -16.42
N GLY A 93 -0.24 -10.98 -16.53
CA GLY A 93 0.51 -12.12 -16.00
C GLY A 93 0.66 -11.99 -14.49
N ILE A 94 0.08 -12.92 -13.72
CA ILE A 94 0.55 -13.20 -12.35
C ILE A 94 2.07 -13.34 -12.45
N ASN A 95 2.82 -12.59 -11.63
CA ASN A 95 4.27 -12.62 -11.66
C ASN A 95 4.72 -14.04 -11.25
N VAL A 96 4.97 -14.90 -12.24
CA VAL A 96 5.13 -16.36 -12.07
C VAL A 96 6.21 -16.66 -11.04
N GLU A 97 7.27 -15.84 -11.01
CA GLU A 97 8.35 -15.95 -10.05
C GLU A 97 7.89 -15.65 -8.60
N LYS A 98 7.06 -14.62 -8.39
CA LYS A 98 6.50 -14.32 -7.05
C LYS A 98 5.51 -15.39 -6.62
N PHE A 99 4.68 -15.89 -7.54
CA PHE A 99 3.78 -17.00 -7.27
C PHE A 99 4.56 -18.27 -6.89
N ARG A 100 5.65 -18.56 -7.60
CA ARG A 100 6.55 -19.69 -7.33
C ARG A 100 7.20 -19.58 -5.95
N ALA A 101 7.70 -18.39 -5.60
CA ALA A 101 8.25 -18.13 -4.27
C ALA A 101 7.21 -18.36 -3.17
N GLY A 102 5.99 -17.82 -3.34
CA GLY A 102 4.88 -18.02 -2.40
C GLY A 102 4.44 -19.49 -2.30
N TYR A 103 4.40 -20.21 -3.42
CA TYR A 103 4.10 -21.64 -3.46
C TYR A 103 5.13 -22.47 -2.69
N THR A 104 6.41 -22.18 -2.91
CA THR A 104 7.51 -22.87 -2.22
C THR A 104 7.44 -22.64 -0.72
N GLN A 105 7.13 -21.41 -0.30
CA GLN A 105 6.94 -21.07 1.09
C GLN A 105 5.75 -21.81 1.71
N ALA A 106 4.62 -21.89 1.01
CA ALA A 106 3.45 -22.64 1.47
C ALA A 106 3.74 -24.14 1.61
N ALA A 107 4.49 -24.73 0.66
CA ALA A 107 4.91 -26.13 0.76
C ALA A 107 5.85 -26.38 1.96
N TYR A 108 6.75 -25.44 2.26
CA TYR A 108 7.61 -25.51 3.44
C TYR A 108 6.78 -25.48 4.74
N GLU A 109 5.77 -24.61 4.81
CA GLU A 109 4.85 -24.53 5.94
C GLU A 109 4.08 -25.84 6.16
N VAL A 110 3.61 -26.48 5.08
CA VAL A 110 2.99 -27.81 5.15
C VAL A 110 3.96 -28.83 5.72
N SER A 111 5.21 -28.86 5.25
CA SER A 111 6.25 -29.75 5.78
C SER A 111 6.47 -29.53 7.29
N ARG A 112 6.50 -28.26 7.72
CA ARG A 112 6.67 -27.89 9.13
C ARG A 112 5.52 -28.40 10.00
N VAL A 113 4.27 -28.19 9.59
CA VAL A 113 3.09 -28.66 10.32
C VAL A 113 3.11 -30.18 10.50
N PHE A 114 3.49 -30.92 9.46
CA PHE A 114 3.62 -32.37 9.53
C PHE A 114 4.74 -32.85 10.46
N ALA A 115 5.78 -32.04 10.65
CA ALA A 115 6.90 -32.37 11.54
C ALA A 115 6.63 -31.99 13.01
N THR A 116 5.86 -30.94 13.27
CA THR A 116 5.67 -30.40 14.62
C THR A 116 4.39 -30.87 15.32
N VAL A 117 3.38 -31.32 14.58
CA VAL A 117 2.10 -31.76 15.16
C VAL A 117 2.11 -33.29 15.34
N PRO A 118 2.15 -33.80 16.59
CA PRO A 118 2.09 -35.23 16.85
C PRO A 118 0.72 -35.79 16.45
N GLY A 119 0.72 -36.95 15.78
CA GLY A 119 -0.49 -37.65 15.33
C GLY A 119 -0.85 -37.48 13.85
N LEU A 120 -0.08 -36.71 13.08
CA LEU A 120 -0.23 -36.64 11.62
C LEU A 120 0.44 -37.83 10.92
N ASP A 121 -0.22 -38.39 9.91
CA ASP A 121 0.30 -39.54 9.17
C ASP A 121 1.51 -39.16 8.30
N ALA A 122 2.68 -39.69 8.66
CA ALA A 122 3.93 -39.49 7.95
C ALA A 122 3.90 -40.05 6.50
N LYS A 123 3.11 -41.10 6.24
CA LYS A 123 2.96 -41.69 4.90
C LYS A 123 2.15 -40.78 4.00
N PHE A 124 1.08 -40.18 4.53
CA PHE A 124 0.34 -39.13 3.84
C PHE A 124 1.18 -37.87 3.62
N GLY A 125 1.93 -37.41 4.63
CA GLY A 125 2.80 -36.23 4.52
C GLY A 125 3.84 -36.36 3.41
N THR A 126 4.50 -37.52 3.31
CA THR A 126 5.44 -37.79 2.19
C THR A 126 4.75 -37.83 0.83
N LYS A 127 3.54 -38.40 0.73
CA LYS A 127 2.74 -38.38 -0.51
C LYS A 127 2.33 -36.96 -0.91
N LEU A 128 1.92 -36.13 0.05
CA LEU A 128 1.54 -34.74 -0.16
C LEU A 128 2.73 -33.88 -0.60
N MET A 129 3.86 -33.97 0.12
CA MET A 129 5.08 -33.24 -0.24
C MET A 129 5.62 -33.64 -1.61
N LYS A 130 5.54 -34.92 -1.96
CA LYS A 130 5.87 -35.43 -3.30
C LYS A 130 4.97 -34.80 -4.37
N HIS A 131 3.67 -34.67 -4.11
CA HIS A 131 2.73 -34.03 -5.02
C HIS A 131 3.01 -32.53 -5.19
N LEU A 132 3.26 -31.80 -4.10
CA LEU A 132 3.64 -30.38 -4.13
C LEU A 132 4.95 -30.16 -4.90
N GLY A 133 5.92 -31.06 -4.76
CA GLY A 133 7.17 -31.03 -5.53
C GLY A 133 6.96 -31.22 -7.03
N TYR A 134 6.06 -32.13 -7.44
CA TYR A 134 5.73 -32.30 -8.86
C TYR A 134 4.99 -31.11 -9.46
N GLN A 135 4.04 -30.54 -8.71
CA GLN A 135 3.32 -29.32 -9.11
C GLN A 135 4.28 -28.13 -9.26
N LEU A 136 5.28 -27.99 -8.37
CA LEU A 136 6.31 -26.96 -8.51
C LEU A 136 7.19 -27.16 -9.75
N LYS A 137 7.48 -28.42 -10.12
CA LYS A 137 8.25 -28.75 -11.33
C LYS A 137 7.46 -28.50 -12.62
N ASP A 138 6.15 -28.70 -12.58
CA ASP A 138 5.24 -28.38 -13.68
C ASP A 138 5.19 -26.86 -13.94
N LEU A 139 5.12 -26.06 -12.87
CA LEU A 139 5.23 -24.59 -12.92
C LEU A 139 6.60 -24.07 -13.42
N GLN A 140 7.65 -24.89 -13.36
CA GLN A 140 8.99 -24.53 -13.86
C GLN A 140 9.18 -24.81 -15.36
N GLN A 141 8.29 -25.57 -15.99
CA GLN A 141 8.45 -25.96 -17.38
C GLN A 141 7.80 -24.88 -18.27
N PRO A 142 8.56 -24.14 -19.11
CA PRO A 142 7.94 -23.34 -20.15
C PRO A 142 7.18 -24.31 -21.05
N ALA A 143 5.88 -24.03 -21.28
CA ALA A 143 4.97 -24.89 -22.00
C ALA A 143 5.55 -25.34 -23.36
N ALA A 144 6.19 -26.50 -23.38
CA ALA A 144 6.47 -27.24 -24.60
C ALA A 144 5.16 -27.94 -24.95
N MET A 145 4.44 -27.38 -25.93
CA MET A 145 3.20 -27.95 -26.44
C MET A 145 3.36 -29.42 -26.81
N PRO A 146 2.45 -30.30 -26.38
CA PRO A 146 2.10 -31.50 -27.12
C PRO A 146 0.78 -31.22 -27.84
N MET A 147 0.87 -31.07 -29.17
CA MET A 147 -0.27 -31.22 -30.06
C MET A 147 -0.79 -32.66 -29.96
N THR A 148 -2.08 -32.86 -29.67
CA THR A 148 -3.00 -33.75 -30.42
C THR A 148 -4.41 -33.74 -29.82
N PRO A 149 -5.47 -33.99 -30.62
CA PRO A 149 -6.82 -33.54 -30.34
C PRO A 149 -7.76 -34.63 -29.77
N ALA A 150 -8.88 -34.12 -29.23
CA ALA A 150 -10.20 -34.75 -29.09
C ALA A 150 -10.37 -35.93 -28.11
N ASN A 151 -11.11 -35.69 -27.02
CA ASN A 151 -12.47 -36.24 -26.87
C ASN A 151 -13.22 -35.55 -25.72
N GLU A 152 -14.47 -35.19 -26.02
CA GLU A 152 -15.48 -34.64 -25.12
C GLU A 152 -15.92 -35.67 -24.07
N GLU A 153 -16.08 -35.25 -22.82
CA GLU A 153 -17.22 -35.70 -22.02
C GLU A 153 -17.44 -34.75 -20.84
N ALA A 154 -18.51 -33.97 -20.96
CA ALA A 154 -19.05 -33.14 -19.89
C ALA A 154 -19.71 -34.05 -18.83
N LEU A 155 -19.28 -33.94 -17.58
CA LEU A 155 -20.07 -34.38 -16.44
C LEU A 155 -20.37 -33.19 -15.53
N ASN A 156 -21.60 -32.73 -15.73
CA ASN A 156 -22.35 -31.82 -14.89
C ASN A 156 -22.85 -32.61 -13.68
N LEU A 157 -22.67 -32.12 -12.45
CA LEU A 157 -23.53 -32.56 -11.33
C LEU A 157 -23.76 -31.42 -10.35
N GLU A 158 -25.02 -30.98 -10.38
CA GLU A 158 -25.64 -29.99 -9.53
C GLU A 158 -25.98 -30.52 -8.12
N VAL A 159 -26.13 -29.56 -7.19
CA VAL A 159 -26.99 -29.55 -6.00
C VAL A 159 -26.55 -30.36 -4.77
N VAL A 160 -26.20 -29.62 -3.69
CA VAL A 160 -26.92 -29.69 -2.40
C VAL A 160 -26.96 -28.29 -1.76
N LYS A 161 -28.16 -27.70 -1.72
CA LYS A 161 -28.56 -26.68 -0.74
C LYS A 161 -28.70 -27.34 0.63
N ARG A 162 -28.14 -26.76 1.69
CA ARG A 162 -28.69 -26.91 3.05
C ARG A 162 -28.64 -25.58 3.80
N ALA A 163 -29.80 -25.23 4.34
CA ALA A 163 -30.08 -24.02 5.07
C ALA A 163 -29.53 -24.06 6.50
N SER A 164 -29.15 -22.87 6.96
CA SER A 164 -29.31 -22.26 8.29
C SER A 164 -29.43 -23.14 9.54
N SER A 165 -28.56 -22.87 10.52
CA SER A 165 -28.92 -22.91 11.94
C SER A 165 -28.42 -21.61 12.59
N ALA A 166 -29.29 -20.98 13.37
CA ALA A 166 -29.10 -19.68 14.00
C ALA A 166 -28.97 -19.81 15.52
N SER A 167 -28.33 -18.80 16.12
CA SER A 167 -28.41 -18.30 17.51
C SER A 167 -27.28 -18.72 18.46
N PRO A 168 -26.99 -17.96 19.55
CA PRO A 168 -27.04 -16.50 19.74
C PRO A 168 -25.77 -15.97 20.46
N THR A 169 -25.25 -14.78 20.13
CA THR A 169 -24.35 -14.05 21.04
C THR A 169 -24.50 -12.54 20.88
N ALA A 170 -25.13 -11.91 21.88
CA ALA A 170 -25.39 -10.48 21.98
C ALA A 170 -24.13 -9.63 22.30
N SER A 171 -22.93 -10.08 21.93
CA SER A 171 -21.67 -9.37 22.19
C SER A 171 -21.05 -8.73 20.93
N VAL A 172 -21.48 -9.11 19.74
CA VAL A 172 -20.89 -8.62 18.47
C VAL A 172 -21.39 -7.22 18.09
N SER A 173 -22.55 -6.79 18.60
CA SER A 173 -23.18 -5.53 18.18
C SER A 173 -22.44 -4.28 18.69
N ALA A 174 -21.85 -4.32 19.89
CA ALA A 174 -21.09 -3.19 20.42
C ALA A 174 -19.76 -3.01 19.67
N ASP A 175 -19.09 -4.12 19.34
CA ASP A 175 -17.86 -4.11 18.54
C ASP A 175 -18.13 -3.71 17.09
N GLU A 176 -19.21 -4.19 16.46
CA GLU A 176 -19.58 -3.73 15.12
C GLU A 176 -19.96 -2.26 15.08
N ASN A 177 -20.66 -1.75 16.09
CA ASN A 177 -21.03 -0.35 16.15
C ASN A 177 -19.81 0.55 16.34
N MET A 178 -18.84 0.14 17.17
CA MET A 178 -17.57 0.85 17.32
C MET A 178 -16.74 0.81 16.04
N ARG A 179 -16.71 -0.34 15.35
CA ARG A 179 -16.02 -0.49 14.07
C ARG A 179 -16.67 0.36 12.98
N ARG A 180 -18.01 0.38 12.90
CA ARG A 180 -18.78 1.22 11.98
C ARG A 180 -18.61 2.70 12.29
N ALA A 181 -18.57 3.10 13.56
CA ALA A 181 -18.31 4.47 13.96
C ALA A 181 -16.90 4.91 13.57
N TYR A 182 -15.89 4.06 13.76
CA TYR A 182 -14.52 4.33 13.34
C TYR A 182 -14.39 4.41 11.81
N GLN A 183 -15.09 3.53 11.08
CA GLN A 183 -15.11 3.54 9.63
C GLN A 183 -15.87 4.77 9.08
N GLN A 184 -16.96 5.19 9.71
CA GLN A 184 -17.64 6.45 9.39
C GLN A 184 -16.77 7.65 9.69
N GLN A 185 -16.06 7.68 10.81
CA GLN A 185 -15.14 8.77 11.14
C GLN A 185 -13.99 8.87 10.13
N GLN A 186 -13.46 7.74 9.67
CA GLN A 186 -12.46 7.66 8.61
C GLN A 186 -13.01 8.16 7.27
N LEU A 187 -14.21 7.73 6.87
CA LEU A 187 -14.85 8.19 5.63
C LEU A 187 -15.20 9.67 5.69
N GLN A 188 -15.66 10.16 6.83
CA GLN A 188 -16.01 11.56 7.04
C GLN A 188 -14.75 12.45 7.09
N MET A 189 -13.63 11.93 7.61
CA MET A 189 -12.31 12.56 7.49
C MET A 189 -11.87 12.62 6.03
N TYR A 190 -12.02 11.53 5.27
CA TYR A 190 -11.67 11.47 3.85
C TYR A 190 -12.54 12.40 3.01
N GLU A 191 -13.84 12.44 3.26
CA GLU A 191 -14.79 13.33 2.58
C GLU A 191 -14.54 14.80 2.93
N ASN A 192 -14.17 15.13 4.18
CA ASN A 192 -13.72 16.47 4.55
C ASN A 192 -12.40 16.84 3.85
N LEU A 193 -11.46 15.89 3.73
CA LEU A 193 -10.21 16.09 2.99
C LEU A 193 -10.48 16.33 1.50
N GLN A 194 -11.45 15.61 0.95
CA GLN A 194 -11.86 15.70 -0.46
C GLN A 194 -12.65 16.98 -0.73
N ARG A 195 -13.50 17.45 0.21
CA ARG A 195 -14.14 18.77 0.16
C ARG A 195 -13.14 19.92 0.27
N LEU A 196 -12.10 19.77 1.08
CA LEU A 196 -10.97 20.73 1.09
C LEU A 196 -10.21 20.74 -0.24
N HIS A 197 -10.14 19.58 -0.92
CA HIS A 197 -9.52 19.44 -2.24
C HIS A 197 -10.44 19.94 -3.37
N GLU A 198 -11.77 19.84 -3.23
CA GLU A 198 -12.76 20.37 -4.18
C GLU A 198 -12.96 21.90 -4.05
N ASP A 199 -12.80 22.45 -2.83
CA ASP A 199 -12.65 23.89 -2.61
C ASP A 199 -11.33 24.43 -3.22
N GLU A 200 -10.29 23.58 -3.32
CA GLU A 200 -9.07 23.86 -4.11
C GLU A 200 -9.23 23.61 -5.63
N GLN A 201 -10.27 22.90 -6.09
CA GLN A 201 -10.52 22.68 -7.53
C GLN A 201 -11.36 23.80 -8.16
N HIS A 202 -12.23 24.47 -7.40
CA HIS A 202 -12.95 25.68 -7.87
C HIS A 202 -12.11 26.96 -7.77
N GLY A 203 -10.99 26.92 -7.04
CA GLY A 203 -9.90 27.87 -7.19
C GLY A 203 -8.79 27.21 -7.99
N GLU A 204 -8.92 27.20 -9.33
CA GLU A 204 -7.93 26.78 -10.33
C GLU A 204 -6.56 26.48 -9.72
N CYS A 205 -6.02 25.27 -9.94
CA CYS A 205 -4.62 24.89 -9.68
C CYS A 205 -3.65 25.97 -10.17
N LEU A 206 -3.45 26.99 -9.33
CA LEU A 206 -2.63 28.16 -9.57
C LEU A 206 -1.26 27.87 -8.96
N TRP A 207 -0.71 26.70 -9.27
CA TRP A 207 0.74 26.57 -9.27
C TRP A 207 1.24 27.44 -10.42
N ARG A 208 1.34 28.74 -10.16
CA ARG A 208 2.08 29.67 -11.00
C ARG A 208 3.53 29.55 -10.57
N PRO A 209 4.44 29.12 -11.47
CA PRO A 209 5.85 29.40 -11.29
C PRO A 209 5.99 30.91 -11.12
N TRP A 210 6.93 31.33 -10.26
CA TRP A 210 7.26 32.73 -10.05
C TRP A 210 7.60 33.43 -11.36
#